data_AF-R7YYU1-F1
#
_entry.id   AF-R7YYU1-F1
#
_cell.length_a   1.000
_cell.length_b   1.000
_cell.length_c   1.000
_cell.angle_alpha   90.00
_cell.angle_beta   90.00
_cell.angle_gamma   90.00
#
_symmetry.space_group_name_H-M   'P 1'
#
loop_
_entity.id
_entity.type
_entity.pdbx_description
1 polymer ?
#
loop_
_entity_poly.entity_id
_entity_poly.type
_entity_poly.pdbx_seq_one_letter_code
_entity_poly.pdbx_strand_id
1 'polypeptide(L)'
;MASGNPTMQLDPKYDDYDFPTTSPTPQSGHPGHTTPEQDAAVHQLRMMLEQAGYTKNLDTLTMLRFLRARKFNVELAKQMFTDCEKWRKEFGGGVDRLVQTFEYTEKPKVLEYYTQYYHKTDKARLLPSPTLSLLPRS
;
A
#
# COMPACT_ATOMS: atom_id res chain seq x y z
N MET A 1 -23.68 21.05 -2.35
CA MET A 1 -22.49 21.47 -3.10
C MET A 1 -21.27 21.14 -2.25
N ALA A 2 -20.75 19.91 -2.34
CA ALA A 2 -19.51 19.54 -1.66
C ALA A 2 -18.37 19.73 -2.66
N SER A 3 -17.60 20.80 -2.43
CA SER A 3 -16.37 21.18 -3.12
C SER A 3 -15.37 20.03 -3.16
N GLY A 4 -14.68 19.89 -4.30
CA GLY A 4 -13.77 18.79 -4.62
C GLY A 4 -12.68 18.59 -3.57
N ASN A 5 -12.42 17.33 -3.22
CA ASN A 5 -11.31 16.96 -2.35
C ASN A 5 -10.03 16.82 -3.21
N PRO A 6 -8.92 17.47 -2.81
CA PRO A 6 -7.72 17.57 -3.63
C PRO A 6 -7.03 16.21 -3.71
N THR A 7 -6.60 15.86 -4.91
CA THR A 7 -5.71 14.73 -5.18
C THR A 7 -4.50 14.76 -4.24
N MET A 8 -4.33 13.69 -3.46
CA MET A 8 -3.12 13.38 -2.69
C MET A 8 -1.88 13.72 -3.54
N GLN A 9 -0.96 14.52 -3.00
CA GLN A 9 0.24 14.94 -3.75
C GLN A 9 1.21 13.77 -3.82
N LEU A 10 1.27 13.12 -4.99
CA LEU A 10 2.26 12.09 -5.29
C LEU A 10 3.58 12.76 -5.67
N ASP A 11 4.69 12.19 -5.19
CA ASP A 11 6.03 12.67 -5.49
C ASP A 11 6.74 11.67 -6.40
N PRO A 12 7.09 12.04 -7.65
CA PRO A 12 7.75 11.15 -8.61
C PRO A 12 9.06 10.54 -8.11
N LYS A 13 9.69 11.11 -7.07
CA LYS A 13 10.87 10.51 -6.42
C LYS A 13 10.54 9.17 -5.76
N TYR A 14 9.34 9.04 -5.18
CA TYR A 14 8.96 7.87 -4.37
C TYR A 14 7.80 7.08 -4.96
N ASP A 15 6.97 7.74 -5.77
CA ASP A 15 5.68 7.24 -6.24
C ASP A 15 5.71 7.03 -7.76
N ASP A 16 5.93 5.78 -8.18
CA ASP A 16 5.87 5.34 -9.57
C ASP A 16 4.86 4.19 -9.69
N TYR A 17 3.57 4.54 -9.62
CA TYR A 17 2.48 3.56 -9.69
C TYR A 17 1.96 3.45 -11.12
N ASP A 18 1.89 2.23 -11.65
CA ASP A 18 1.26 1.91 -12.95
C ASP A 18 -0.24 1.58 -12.82
N PHE A 19 -0.79 1.70 -11.61
CA PHE A 19 -2.18 1.42 -11.29
C PHE A 19 -2.85 2.62 -10.59
N PRO A 20 -4.19 2.68 -10.59
CA PRO A 20 -4.95 3.73 -9.92
C PRO A 20 -4.67 3.76 -8.41
N THR A 21 -4.27 4.91 -7.91
CA THR A 21 -3.84 5.06 -6.51
C THR A 21 -4.96 5.48 -5.58
N THR A 22 -6.03 6.10 -6.08
CA THR A 22 -7.17 6.55 -5.26
C THR A 22 -8.05 5.38 -4.84
N SER A 23 -8.38 5.32 -3.55
CA SER A 23 -9.31 4.31 -3.02
C SER A 23 -10.73 4.53 -3.57
N PRO A 24 -11.42 3.49 -4.06
CA PRO A 24 -12.81 3.59 -4.51
C PRO A 24 -13.77 3.91 -3.36
N THR A 25 -13.42 3.52 -2.14
CA THR A 25 -14.18 3.85 -0.93
C THR A 25 -13.61 5.12 -0.27
N PRO A 26 -14.46 6.13 0.03
CA PRO A 26 -14.04 7.39 0.62
C PRO A 26 -13.86 7.25 2.14
N GLN A 27 -12.80 6.56 2.53
CA GLN A 27 -12.46 6.34 3.93
C GLN A 27 -11.27 7.22 4.31
N SER A 28 -11.40 8.01 5.39
CA SER A 28 -10.32 8.90 5.86
C SER A 28 -8.98 8.17 6.03
N GLY A 29 -7.90 8.83 5.63
CA GLY A 29 -6.54 8.31 5.69
C GLY A 29 -6.21 7.28 4.62
N HIS A 30 -7.16 6.96 3.72
CA HIS A 30 -6.89 6.16 2.53
C HIS A 30 -6.45 7.06 1.38
N PRO A 31 -5.70 6.50 0.42
CA PRO A 31 -5.22 7.24 -0.75
C PRO A 31 -6.34 8.01 -1.46
N GLY A 32 -6.12 9.30 -1.71
CA GLY A 32 -7.11 10.21 -2.30
C GLY A 32 -8.22 10.70 -1.36
N HIS A 33 -8.20 10.28 -0.09
CA HIS A 33 -9.13 10.69 0.97
C HIS A 33 -8.37 11.08 2.25
N THR A 34 -7.27 11.78 2.08
CA THR A 34 -6.42 12.30 3.17
C THR A 34 -6.76 13.76 3.49
N THR A 35 -6.52 14.17 4.73
CA THR A 35 -6.51 15.60 5.11
C THR A 35 -5.10 16.18 4.95
N PRO A 36 -4.93 17.51 4.86
CA PRO A 36 -3.60 18.13 4.79
C PRO A 36 -2.68 17.72 5.95
N GLU A 37 -3.23 17.49 7.15
CA GLU A 37 -2.47 17.01 8.31
C GLU A 37 -1.99 15.58 8.13
N GLN A 38 -2.80 14.73 7.49
CA GLN A 38 -2.43 13.35 7.16
C GLN A 38 -1.35 13.31 6.08
N ASP A 39 -1.44 14.18 5.07
CA ASP A 39 -0.40 14.34 4.05
C ASP A 39 0.92 14.84 4.68
N ALA A 40 0.84 15.83 5.58
CA ALA A 40 2.00 16.29 6.34
C ALA A 40 2.64 15.16 7.17
N ALA A 41 1.83 14.27 7.78
CA ALA A 41 2.33 13.12 8.52
C ALA A 41 3.05 12.10 7.62
N VAL A 42 2.62 11.92 6.36
CA VAL A 42 3.33 11.11 5.36
C VAL A 42 4.72 11.69 5.10
N HIS A 43 4.81 12.99 4.82
CA HIS A 43 6.09 13.66 4.58
C HIS A 43 7.00 13.58 5.82
N GLN A 44 6.45 13.82 7.01
CA GLN A 44 7.21 13.74 8.27
C GLN A 44 7.78 12.34 8.50
N LEU A 45 6.95 11.30 8.38
CA LEU A 45 7.40 9.92 8.55
C LEU A 45 8.50 9.58 7.55
N ARG A 46 8.31 9.95 6.27
CA ARG A 46 9.29 9.71 5.22
C ARG A 46 10.63 10.35 5.51
N MET A 47 10.66 11.64 5.89
CA MET A 47 11.89 12.34 6.25
C MET A 47 12.61 11.66 7.43
N MET A 48 11.87 11.26 8.46
CA MET A 48 12.46 10.59 9.63
C MET A 48 13.08 9.22 9.26
N LEU A 49 12.50 8.52 8.30
CA LEU A 49 13.03 7.25 7.80
C LEU A 49 14.26 7.44 6.89
N GLU A 50 14.24 8.45 6.01
CA GLU A 50 15.42 8.81 5.20
C GLU A 50 16.60 9.21 6.08
N GLN A 51 16.36 10.02 7.12
CA GLN A 51 17.38 10.42 8.09
C GLN A 51 17.94 9.21 8.87
N ALA A 52 17.12 8.19 9.10
CA ALA A 52 17.56 6.93 9.71
C ALA A 52 18.28 5.98 8.72
N GLY A 53 18.43 6.38 7.45
CA GLY A 53 19.17 5.63 6.43
C GLY A 53 18.33 4.65 5.62
N TYR A 54 17.00 4.69 5.73
CA TYR A 54 16.13 3.87 4.89
C TYR A 54 15.97 4.50 3.49
N THR A 55 16.01 3.66 2.46
CA THR A 55 15.91 4.08 1.05
C THR A 55 14.85 3.31 0.25
N LYS A 56 14.29 2.24 0.82
CA LYS A 56 13.29 1.37 0.19
C LYS A 56 11.94 1.50 0.88
N ASN A 57 10.86 1.18 0.17
CA ASN A 57 9.49 1.13 0.69
C ASN A 57 9.00 2.46 1.32
N LEU A 58 9.49 3.59 0.78
CA LEU A 58 9.15 4.95 1.24
C LEU A 58 8.02 5.61 0.42
N ASP A 59 7.36 4.81 -0.43
CA ASP A 59 6.24 5.23 -1.27
C ASP A 59 5.04 5.67 -0.42
N THR A 60 4.26 6.60 -0.93
CA THR A 60 3.13 7.22 -0.22
C THR A 60 2.10 6.19 0.26
N LEU A 61 1.80 5.16 -0.55
CA LEU A 61 0.85 4.12 -0.17
C LEU A 61 1.34 3.28 1.01
N THR A 62 2.63 2.96 1.05
CA THR A 62 3.26 2.28 2.19
C THR A 62 3.24 3.15 3.44
N MET A 63 3.65 4.42 3.35
CA MET A 63 3.62 5.34 4.50
C MET A 63 2.21 5.44 5.11
N LEU A 64 1.19 5.60 4.27
CA LEU A 64 -0.21 5.67 4.73
C LEU A 64 -0.65 4.39 5.44
N ARG A 65 -0.21 3.19 5.02
CA ARG A 65 -0.55 1.93 5.70
C ARG A 65 0.00 1.91 7.14
N PHE A 66 1.26 2.30 7.33
CA PHE A 66 1.87 2.35 8.67
C PHE A 66 1.23 3.44 9.55
N LEU A 67 0.98 4.62 8.99
CA LEU A 67 0.32 5.71 9.70
C LEU A 67 -1.10 5.31 10.14
N ARG A 68 -1.92 4.74 9.23
CA ARG A 68 -3.26 4.26 9.59
C ARG A 68 -3.23 3.21 10.72
N ALA A 69 -2.29 2.27 10.66
CA ALA A 69 -2.13 1.23 11.68
C ALA A 69 -1.78 1.78 13.07
N ARG A 70 -1.33 3.03 13.17
CA ARG A 70 -0.98 3.73 14.41
C ARG A 70 -1.75 5.03 14.61
N LYS A 71 -2.93 5.15 13.99
CA LYS A 71 -3.82 6.33 14.13
C LYS A 71 -3.10 7.65 13.81
N PHE A 72 -2.23 7.65 12.81
CA PHE A 72 -1.38 8.77 12.39
C PHE A 72 -0.39 9.27 13.46
N ASN A 73 -0.07 8.48 14.48
CA ASN A 73 1.07 8.76 15.34
C ASN A 73 2.38 8.42 14.62
N VAL A 74 3.13 9.46 14.25
CA VAL A 74 4.34 9.35 13.43
C VAL A 74 5.45 8.55 14.12
N GLU A 75 5.67 8.74 15.42
CA GLU A 75 6.74 8.05 16.14
C GLU A 75 6.46 6.55 16.26
N LEU A 76 5.21 6.19 16.60
CA LEU A 76 4.80 4.79 16.65
C LEU A 76 4.79 4.13 15.26
N ALA A 77 4.45 4.88 14.21
CA ALA A 77 4.52 4.39 12.84
C ALA A 77 5.97 4.16 12.40
N LYS A 78 6.89 5.06 12.75
CA LYS A 78 8.33 4.90 12.52
C LYS A 78 8.87 3.65 13.22
N GLN A 79 8.53 3.45 14.49
CA GLN A 79 8.92 2.25 15.22
C GLN A 79 8.41 0.99 14.51
N MET A 80 7.12 0.94 14.16
CA MET A 80 6.52 -0.19 13.45
C MET A 80 7.19 -0.46 12.08
N PHE A 81 7.56 0.59 11.34
CA PHE A 81 8.28 0.45 10.08
C PHE A 81 9.69 -0.12 10.29
N THR A 82 10.42 0.42 11.28
CA THR A 82 11.78 0.00 11.62
C THR A 82 11.81 -1.47 12.01
N ASP A 83 10.86 -1.90 12.85
CA ASP A 83 10.70 -3.29 13.27
C ASP A 83 10.34 -4.20 12.10
N CYS A 84 9.47 -3.74 11.18
CA CYS A 84 9.13 -4.47 9.96
C CYS A 84 10.35 -4.67 9.06
N GLU A 85 11.14 -3.62 8.80
CA GLU A 85 12.35 -3.70 7.99
C GLU A 85 13.42 -4.59 8.63
N LYS A 86 13.54 -4.58 9.95
CA LYS A 86 14.40 -5.51 10.68
C LYS A 86 13.95 -6.96 10.47
N TRP A 87 12.67 -7.24 10.69
CA TRP A 87 12.10 -8.57 10.46
C TRP A 87 12.28 -9.02 9.01
N ARG A 88 12.07 -8.14 8.03
CA ARG A 88 12.27 -8.44 6.60
C ARG A 88 13.71 -8.84 6.29
N LYS A 89 14.70 -8.26 6.96
CA LYS A 89 16.12 -8.62 6.78
C LYS A 89 16.48 -9.94 7.45
N GLU A 90 15.92 -10.22 8.63
CA GLU A 90 16.27 -11.39 9.44
C GLU A 90 15.52 -12.66 9.02
N PHE A 91 14.24 -12.54 8.67
CA PHE A 91 13.38 -13.69 8.39
C PHE A 91 13.79 -14.40 7.10
N GLY A 92 14.05 -15.71 7.20
CA GLY A 92 14.39 -16.56 6.05
C GLY A 92 15.67 -16.13 5.31
N GLY A 93 16.57 -15.38 5.95
CA GLY A 93 17.76 -14.81 5.30
C GLY A 93 17.46 -13.62 4.38
N GLY A 94 16.28 -13.01 4.53
CA GLY A 94 15.81 -11.86 3.77
C GLY A 94 14.52 -12.16 3.00
N VAL A 95 13.41 -11.55 3.41
CA VAL A 95 12.09 -11.69 2.77
C VAL A 95 12.13 -11.29 1.29
N ASP A 96 12.99 -10.33 0.93
CA ASP A 96 13.20 -9.91 -0.47
C ASP A 96 13.63 -11.08 -1.38
N ARG A 97 14.30 -12.09 -0.83
CA ARG A 97 14.79 -13.27 -1.58
C ARG A 97 13.82 -14.45 -1.51
N LEU A 98 12.88 -14.42 -0.57
CA LEU A 98 12.01 -15.55 -0.24
C LEU A 98 11.26 -16.07 -1.47
N VAL A 99 10.73 -15.19 -2.33
CA VAL A 99 10.00 -15.61 -3.54
C VAL A 99 10.88 -16.41 -4.52
N GLN A 100 12.18 -16.12 -4.55
CA GLN A 100 13.13 -16.77 -5.45
C GLN A 100 13.74 -18.04 -4.84
N THR A 101 13.87 -18.09 -3.52
CA THR A 101 14.62 -19.15 -2.83
C THR A 101 13.74 -20.17 -2.10
N PHE A 102 12.50 -19.82 -1.77
CA PHE A 102 11.61 -20.71 -1.01
C PHE A 102 10.93 -21.72 -1.94
N GLU A 103 11.20 -23.00 -1.69
CA GLU A 103 10.57 -24.11 -2.38
C GLU A 103 9.57 -24.80 -1.44
N TYR A 104 8.28 -24.79 -1.79
CA TYR A 104 7.21 -25.34 -0.96
C TYR A 104 6.88 -26.79 -1.35
N THR A 105 7.80 -27.72 -1.06
CA THR A 105 7.76 -29.12 -1.53
C THR A 105 6.58 -29.93 -0.99
N GLU A 106 6.16 -29.62 0.23
CA GLU A 106 5.10 -30.29 0.97
C GLU A 106 3.70 -29.77 0.62
N LYS A 107 3.60 -28.72 -0.21
CA LYS A 107 2.35 -28.12 -0.65
C LYS A 107 1.29 -29.12 -1.11
N PRO A 108 1.60 -30.17 -1.91
CA PRO A 108 0.57 -31.13 -2.35
C PRO A 108 -0.09 -31.85 -1.17
N LYS A 109 0.71 -32.29 -0.18
CA LYS A 109 0.20 -32.98 1.02
C LYS A 109 -0.56 -32.03 1.94
N VAL A 110 -0.06 -30.79 2.11
CA VAL A 110 -0.75 -29.78 2.92
C VAL A 110 -2.09 -29.41 2.28
N LEU A 111 -2.19 -29.37 0.95
CA LEU A 111 -3.42 -29.03 0.24
C LEU A 111 -4.56 -30.02 0.50
N GLU A 112 -4.26 -31.29 0.81
CA GLU A 112 -5.26 -32.31 1.17
C GLU A 112 -5.96 -32.00 2.50
N TYR A 113 -5.23 -31.41 3.45
CA TYR A 113 -5.74 -31.10 4.79
C TYR A 113 -6.16 -29.64 4.97
N TYR A 114 -5.48 -28.71 4.28
CA TYR A 114 -5.71 -27.29 4.41
C TYR A 114 -5.59 -26.55 3.08
N THR A 115 -6.70 -26.58 2.33
CA THR A 115 -6.79 -25.97 1.00
C THR A 115 -6.71 -24.44 1.06
N GLN A 116 -5.64 -23.87 0.50
CA GLN A 116 -5.47 -22.42 0.36
C GLN A 116 -5.18 -22.06 -1.11
N TYR A 117 -5.96 -21.15 -1.67
CA TYR A 117 -5.73 -20.63 -3.02
C TYR A 117 -6.33 -19.23 -3.19
N TYR A 118 -5.73 -18.43 -4.07
CA TYR A 118 -6.33 -17.20 -4.58
C TYR A 118 -7.09 -17.51 -5.88
N HIS A 119 -8.31 -16.98 -6.05
CA HIS A 119 -9.09 -17.13 -7.29
C HIS A 119 -9.83 -15.85 -7.64
N LYS A 120 -9.55 -15.33 -8.86
CA LYS A 120 -10.14 -14.10 -9.41
C LYS A 120 -9.92 -12.89 -8.49
N THR A 121 -10.66 -11.83 -8.76
CA THR A 121 -10.64 -10.59 -7.99
C THR A 121 -12.08 -10.23 -7.66
N ASP A 122 -12.27 -9.52 -6.56
CA ASP A 122 -13.57 -8.99 -6.20
C ASP A 122 -13.93 -7.77 -7.08
N LYS A 123 -15.17 -7.29 -6.94
CA LYS A 123 -15.67 -6.16 -7.73
C LYS A 123 -14.95 -4.85 -7.41
N ALA A 124 -14.38 -4.69 -6.22
CA ALA A 124 -13.71 -3.46 -5.81
C ALA A 124 -12.43 -3.17 -6.62
N ARG A 125 -11.80 -4.20 -7.21
CA ARG A 125 -10.66 -4.03 -8.12
C ARG A 125 -11.07 -3.59 -9.54
N LEU A 126 -12.32 -3.82 -9.95
CA LEU A 126 -12.86 -3.32 -11.21
C LEU A 126 -13.32 -1.87 -10.98
N LEU A 127 -12.42 -0.91 -11.20
CA LEU A 127 -12.87 0.48 -11.24
C LEU A 127 -13.91 0.65 -12.34
N PRO A 128 -15.01 1.37 -12.09
CA PRO A 128 -15.85 1.83 -13.18
C PRO A 128 -15.00 2.77 -14.04
N SER A 129 -14.73 2.37 -15.28
CA SER A 129 -14.21 3.29 -16.30
C SER A 129 -15.16 4.50 -16.33
N PRO A 130 -14.68 5.75 -16.13
CA PRO A 130 -15.51 6.90 -16.37
C PRO A 130 -15.75 6.95 -17.89
N THR A 131 -17.01 6.90 -18.29
CA THR A 131 -17.52 7.04 -19.66
C THR A 131 -17.14 5.96 -20.68
N LEU A 132 -17.88 4.85 -20.66
CA LEU A 132 -18.39 4.30 -21.92
C LEU A 132 -19.84 4.74 -22.08
N SER A 133 -20.04 5.98 -22.53
CA SER A 133 -21.34 6.39 -23.06
C SER A 133 -21.64 5.46 -24.23
N LEU A 134 -22.61 4.58 -24.05
CA LEU A 134 -23.27 3.86 -25.13
C LEU A 134 -23.89 4.91 -26.06
N LEU A 135 -23.14 5.34 -27.07
CA LEU A 135 -23.76 5.97 -28.23
C LEU A 135 -24.55 4.87 -28.96
N PRO A 136 -25.86 5.08 -29.22
CA PRO A 136 -26.63 4.12 -29.99
C PRO A 136 -26.06 4.10 -31.40
N ARG A 137 -25.66 2.91 -31.87
CA ARG A 137 -25.40 2.71 -33.29
C ARG A 137 -26.74 2.83 -34.03
N SER A 138 -26.87 3.89 -34.82
CA SER A 138 -27.82 4.00 -35.94
C SER A 138 -27.49 3.00 -37.03
#